data_AF-A0A0B2ULZ2-F1
#
_entry.id   AF-A0A0B2ULZ2-F1
#
_cell.length_a   1.000
_cell.length_b   1.000
_cell.length_c   1.000
_cell.angle_alpha   90.00
_cell.angle_beta   90.00
_cell.angle_gamma   90.00
#
_symmetry.space_group_name_H-M   'P 1'
#
loop_
_entity.id
_entity.type
_entity.pdbx_description
1 polymer ?
#
loop_
_entity_poly.entity_id
_entity_poly.type
_entity_poly.pdbx_seq_one_letter_code
_entity_poly.pdbx_strand_id
1 'polypeptide(L)'
;MQLSFLKKLVTFRQDSYAEFVDAFASSTINSAIEIAKKMESTEPLFLVACRLLDVISNPGDLLKKNLFIASIRRTGVKTCTIWMLYKKGILIKELFKYLDTKSTRDYIYYLSLKEVFLHGHYMLMEKGNMHECIEYLLDNLDDWDLYKYALDNGIKLKSRSSINHEYYLLHMLGEEDRASRLIESRTCIEEISRIAQLGSLKSHPDAVINCIIELESVGFSSELLRRAYGVYMNEKSFLSVKMIVACLVAFKKAEMLVLALYISFKHRDEFEQNYEIHVIYMFLCRYFCFYTCVIDTMKLLNIKNVQIVSMSFIWSDILFTRQIETQNITSYEAVEMNKRICEVNEAIECSVDELGKGLRYLITSGNLPHAIDATEYRRSLINCATVREMRERKIAASEASNAFCGMLGKSARYLFEKMTTEKIPTSASMFLTDKDVYTPECLESLFENELCRIDDEAFCMLFKSCMARSLADSRLEK
;
A
#
# COMPACT_ATOMS: atom_id res chain seq x y z
N MET A 1 -4.85 -16.72 -53.51
CA MET A 1 -4.45 -17.93 -52.76
C MET A 1 -3.37 -17.66 -51.70
N GLN A 2 -2.29 -16.94 -52.02
CA GLN A 2 -1.23 -16.59 -51.05
C GLN A 2 -1.70 -15.62 -49.94
N LEU A 3 -2.49 -14.60 -50.27
CA LEU A 3 -3.00 -13.63 -49.29
C LEU A 3 -3.98 -14.24 -48.26
N SER A 4 -4.80 -15.20 -48.70
CA SER A 4 -5.75 -15.93 -47.83
C SER A 4 -5.03 -16.91 -46.89
N PHE A 5 -3.93 -17.51 -47.35
CA PHE A 5 -3.08 -18.36 -46.52
C PHE A 5 -2.32 -17.55 -45.47
N LEU A 6 -1.73 -16.41 -45.86
CA LEU A 6 -1.08 -15.48 -44.93
C LEU A 6 -2.05 -14.93 -43.88
N LYS A 7 -3.28 -14.54 -44.27
CA LYS A 7 -4.32 -14.12 -43.32
C LYS A 7 -4.66 -15.23 -42.33
N LYS A 8 -4.82 -16.48 -42.78
CA LYS A 8 -5.08 -17.63 -41.89
C LYS A 8 -3.92 -17.90 -40.92
N LEU A 9 -2.67 -17.78 -41.37
CA LEU A 9 -1.49 -17.93 -40.52
C LEU A 9 -1.37 -16.83 -39.47
N VAL A 10 -1.66 -15.57 -39.84
CA VAL A 10 -1.65 -14.44 -38.91
C VAL A 10 -2.77 -14.59 -37.87
N THR A 11 -3.98 -14.97 -38.30
CA THR A 11 -5.13 -15.20 -37.42
C THR A 11 -4.85 -16.35 -36.45
N PHE A 12 -4.39 -17.50 -36.95
CA PHE A 12 -4.00 -18.64 -36.11
C PHE A 12 -2.94 -18.29 -35.05
N ARG A 13 -1.95 -17.47 -35.42
CA ARG A 13 -0.95 -16.98 -34.47
C ARG A 13 -1.55 -16.03 -33.43
N GLN A 14 -2.42 -15.11 -33.83
CA GLN A 14 -3.11 -14.21 -32.90
C GLN A 14 -3.99 -14.98 -31.92
N ASP A 15 -4.74 -15.96 -32.39
CA ASP A 15 -5.59 -16.83 -31.56
C ASP A 15 -4.73 -17.65 -30.58
N SER A 16 -3.62 -18.24 -31.05
CA SER A 16 -2.69 -18.99 -30.20
C SER A 16 -2.04 -18.11 -29.10
N TYR A 17 -1.79 -16.84 -29.38
CA TYR A 17 -1.26 -15.92 -28.37
C TYR A 17 -2.31 -15.55 -27.32
N ALA A 18 -3.56 -15.30 -27.74
CA ALA A 18 -4.65 -15.02 -26.81
C ALA A 18 -4.91 -16.24 -25.91
N GLU A 19 -5.05 -17.43 -26.52
CA GLU A 19 -5.21 -18.69 -25.79
C GLU A 19 -4.07 -18.94 -24.79
N PHE A 20 -2.83 -18.66 -25.20
CA PHE A 20 -1.68 -18.77 -24.31
C PHE A 20 -1.77 -17.80 -23.13
N VAL A 21 -2.02 -16.51 -23.38
CA VAL A 21 -2.06 -15.49 -22.33
C VAL A 21 -3.16 -15.82 -21.33
N ASP A 22 -4.32 -16.25 -21.79
CA ASP A 22 -5.43 -16.66 -20.93
C ASP A 22 -5.08 -17.88 -20.08
N ALA A 23 -4.44 -18.90 -20.67
CA ALA A 23 -4.01 -20.10 -19.95
C ALA A 23 -2.90 -19.79 -18.92
N PHE A 24 -1.92 -18.97 -19.31
CA PHE A 24 -0.82 -18.55 -18.45
C PHE A 24 -1.33 -17.72 -17.27
N ALA A 25 -2.18 -16.72 -17.56
CA ALA A 25 -2.77 -15.83 -16.56
C ALA A 25 -3.74 -16.54 -15.61
N SER A 26 -4.45 -17.57 -16.09
CA SER A 26 -5.38 -18.38 -15.28
C SER A 26 -4.68 -19.53 -14.57
N SER A 27 -3.35 -19.65 -14.70
CA SER A 27 -2.54 -20.67 -14.01
C SER A 27 -2.91 -22.11 -14.35
N THR A 28 -3.50 -22.32 -15.53
CA THR A 28 -3.63 -23.65 -16.14
C THR A 28 -2.30 -24.01 -16.81
N ILE A 29 -1.24 -24.13 -15.99
CA ILE A 29 0.16 -24.21 -16.44
C ILE A 29 0.37 -25.32 -17.48
N ASN A 30 -0.24 -26.50 -17.31
CA ASN A 30 -0.14 -27.59 -18.28
C ASN A 30 -0.72 -27.19 -19.65
N SER A 31 -1.87 -26.51 -19.68
CA SER A 31 -2.46 -26.00 -20.92
C SER A 31 -1.55 -24.96 -21.57
N ALA A 32 -1.02 -24.02 -20.78
CA ALA A 32 -0.10 -23.00 -21.26
C ALA A 32 1.19 -23.62 -21.84
N ILE A 33 1.73 -24.67 -21.22
CA ILE A 33 2.90 -25.42 -21.70
C ILE A 33 2.61 -26.08 -23.06
N GLU A 34 1.46 -26.74 -23.22
CA GLU A 34 1.11 -27.39 -24.48
C GLU A 34 0.94 -26.38 -25.63
N ILE A 35 0.37 -25.20 -25.35
CA ILE A 35 0.29 -24.12 -26.33
C ILE A 35 1.69 -23.56 -26.63
N ALA A 36 2.52 -23.33 -25.60
CA ALA A 36 3.88 -22.81 -25.77
C ALA A 36 4.78 -23.73 -26.60
N LYS A 37 4.69 -25.05 -26.42
CA LYS A 37 5.43 -26.04 -27.22
C LYS A 37 5.13 -25.89 -28.72
N LYS A 38 3.88 -25.62 -29.08
CA LYS A 38 3.48 -25.38 -30.49
C LYS A 38 4.13 -24.11 -31.07
N MET A 39 4.53 -23.17 -30.21
CA MET A 39 5.15 -21.89 -30.59
C MET A 39 6.67 -21.85 -30.36
N GLU A 40 7.28 -22.92 -29.82
CA GLU A 40 8.68 -22.89 -29.34
C GLU A 40 9.69 -22.48 -30.43
N SER A 41 9.45 -22.88 -31.67
CA SER A 41 10.34 -22.54 -32.79
C SER A 41 10.35 -21.05 -33.13
N THR A 42 9.28 -20.32 -32.83
CA THR A 42 9.16 -18.88 -33.13
C THR A 42 9.25 -18.00 -31.90
N GLU A 43 8.77 -18.48 -30.75
CA GLU A 43 8.63 -17.71 -29.52
C GLU A 43 9.05 -18.56 -28.29
N PRO A 44 10.33 -18.94 -28.20
CA PRO A 44 10.80 -19.88 -27.17
C PRO A 44 10.62 -19.35 -25.74
N LEU A 45 10.57 -18.03 -25.54
CA LEU A 45 10.39 -17.41 -24.23
C LEU A 45 9.03 -17.73 -23.59
N PHE A 46 8.01 -18.10 -24.38
CA PHE A 46 6.71 -18.52 -23.85
C PHE A 46 6.82 -19.83 -23.07
N LEU A 47 7.61 -20.78 -23.59
CA LEU A 47 7.88 -22.03 -22.90
C LEU A 47 8.73 -21.80 -21.66
N VAL A 48 9.74 -20.91 -21.75
CA VAL A 48 10.56 -20.51 -20.58
C VAL A 48 9.68 -19.89 -19.49
N ALA A 49 8.76 -18.99 -19.84
CA ALA A 49 7.83 -18.36 -18.90
C ALA A 49 6.94 -19.39 -18.18
N CYS A 50 6.39 -20.36 -18.90
CA CYS A 50 5.60 -21.43 -18.30
C CYS A 50 6.41 -22.29 -17.35
N ARG A 51 7.63 -22.68 -17.75
CA ARG A 51 8.52 -23.50 -16.92
C ARG A 51 9.02 -22.74 -15.70
N LEU A 52 9.22 -21.43 -15.82
CA LEU A 52 9.53 -20.55 -14.69
C LEU A 52 8.39 -20.56 -13.66
N LEU A 53 7.15 -20.34 -14.11
CA LEU A 53 5.97 -20.38 -13.23
C LEU A 53 5.79 -21.75 -12.57
N ASP A 54 6.04 -22.83 -13.31
CA ASP A 54 5.95 -24.21 -12.82
C ASP A 54 7.01 -24.51 -11.73
N VAL A 55 8.24 -24.03 -11.91
CA VAL A 55 9.33 -24.12 -10.93
C VAL A 55 9.06 -23.29 -9.69
N ILE A 56 8.57 -22.05 -9.85
CA ILE A 56 8.21 -21.19 -8.71
C ILE A 56 7.10 -21.83 -7.88
N SER A 57 6.12 -22.45 -8.53
CA SER A 57 5.00 -23.12 -7.86
C SER A 57 5.43 -24.44 -7.21
N ASN A 58 6.52 -25.06 -7.66
CA ASN A 58 6.98 -26.37 -7.20
C ASN A 58 8.51 -26.40 -7.04
N PRO A 59 9.07 -25.64 -6.09
CA PRO A 59 10.52 -25.45 -5.96
C PRO A 59 11.27 -26.71 -5.49
N GLY A 60 10.58 -27.77 -5.06
CA GLY A 60 11.20 -29.05 -4.71
C GLY A 60 11.36 -30.03 -5.87
N ASP A 61 10.67 -29.81 -7.00
CA ASP A 61 10.61 -30.77 -8.10
C ASP A 61 11.84 -30.68 -9.02
N LEU A 62 12.69 -31.72 -8.95
CA LEU A 62 13.91 -31.84 -9.74
C LEU A 62 13.65 -31.91 -11.24
N LEU A 63 12.58 -32.57 -11.68
CA LEU A 63 12.25 -32.68 -13.10
C LEU A 63 11.90 -31.30 -13.66
N LYS A 64 11.05 -30.54 -12.95
CA LYS A 64 10.66 -29.18 -13.34
C LYS A 64 11.87 -28.25 -13.41
N LYS A 65 12.76 -28.32 -12.40
CA LYS A 65 14.03 -27.58 -12.40
C LYS A 65 14.89 -27.90 -13.61
N ASN A 66 15.10 -29.19 -13.89
CA ASN A 66 15.93 -29.63 -15.00
C ASN A 66 15.37 -29.18 -16.36
N LEU A 67 14.06 -29.27 -16.55
CA LEU A 67 13.38 -28.78 -17.75
C LEU A 67 13.56 -27.27 -17.92
N PHE A 68 13.40 -26.51 -16.84
CA PHE A 68 13.58 -25.05 -16.87
C PHE A 68 15.04 -24.65 -17.17
N ILE A 69 16.02 -25.29 -16.52
CA ILE A 69 17.45 -25.05 -16.79
C ILE A 69 17.78 -25.37 -18.25
N ALA A 70 17.24 -26.47 -18.80
CA ALA A 70 17.43 -26.82 -20.20
C ALA A 70 16.88 -25.74 -21.14
N SER A 71 15.69 -25.19 -20.85
CA SER A 71 15.10 -24.09 -21.62
C SER A 71 15.94 -22.81 -21.53
N ILE A 72 16.44 -22.44 -20.34
CA ILE A 72 17.31 -21.26 -20.19
C ILE A 72 18.62 -21.42 -20.98
N ARG A 73 19.24 -22.60 -20.96
CA ARG A 73 20.50 -22.85 -21.68
C ARG A 73 20.33 -22.65 -23.19
N ARG A 74 19.15 -23.00 -23.73
CA ARG A 74 18.83 -22.85 -25.16
C ARG A 74 18.50 -21.42 -25.54
N THR A 75 17.66 -20.75 -24.76
CA THR A 75 17.06 -19.46 -25.13
C THR A 75 17.78 -18.26 -24.53
N GLY A 76 18.46 -18.44 -23.40
CA GLY A 76 18.97 -17.37 -22.56
C GLY A 76 17.85 -16.62 -21.82
N VAL A 77 18.21 -15.98 -20.72
CA VAL A 77 17.33 -15.08 -19.96
C VAL A 77 18.09 -13.84 -19.49
N LYS A 78 17.33 -12.80 -19.15
CA LYS A 78 17.84 -11.58 -18.53
C LYS A 78 18.24 -11.83 -17.07
N THR A 79 19.13 -10.98 -16.56
CA THR A 79 19.61 -11.02 -15.16
C THR A 79 18.46 -10.88 -14.16
N CYS A 80 17.41 -10.11 -14.48
CA CYS A 80 16.24 -9.96 -13.60
C CYS A 80 15.51 -11.29 -13.34
N THR A 81 15.48 -12.22 -14.30
CA THR A 81 14.91 -13.56 -14.11
C THR A 81 15.73 -14.37 -13.10
N ILE A 82 17.06 -14.27 -13.16
CA ILE A 82 17.97 -14.92 -12.21
C ILE A 82 17.75 -14.32 -10.82
N TRP A 83 17.74 -12.99 -10.72
CA TRP A 83 17.50 -12.27 -9.47
C TRP A 83 16.20 -12.70 -8.80
N MET A 84 15.08 -12.78 -9.53
CA MET A 84 13.80 -13.22 -8.97
C MET A 84 13.87 -14.64 -8.40
N LEU A 85 14.55 -15.57 -9.09
CA LEU A 85 14.74 -16.94 -8.59
C LEU A 85 15.58 -16.95 -7.32
N TYR A 86 16.65 -16.16 -7.29
CA TYR A 86 17.54 -16.07 -6.13
C TYR A 86 16.85 -15.46 -4.93
N LYS A 87 16.03 -14.42 -5.13
CA LYS A 87 15.18 -13.84 -4.08
C LYS A 87 14.29 -14.87 -3.42
N LYS A 88 13.81 -15.87 -4.19
CA LYS A 88 13.01 -17.01 -3.69
C LYS A 88 13.87 -18.18 -3.17
N GLY A 89 15.20 -18.09 -3.16
CA GLY A 89 16.09 -19.18 -2.76
C GLY A 89 16.17 -20.34 -3.76
N ILE A 90 15.79 -20.11 -5.03
CA ILE A 90 15.63 -21.15 -6.04
C ILE A 90 16.80 -21.12 -7.03
N LEU A 91 17.38 -22.29 -7.30
CA LEU A 91 18.39 -22.51 -8.35
C LEU A 91 19.66 -21.65 -8.21
N ILE A 92 20.02 -21.25 -6.97
CA ILE A 92 21.15 -20.35 -6.74
C ILE A 92 22.45 -20.94 -7.30
N LYS A 93 22.80 -22.14 -6.87
CA LYS A 93 24.05 -22.81 -7.27
C LYS A 93 24.06 -23.12 -8.76
N GLU A 94 22.94 -23.58 -9.30
CA GLU A 94 22.78 -24.05 -10.66
C GLU A 94 22.91 -22.91 -11.68
N LEU A 95 22.43 -21.71 -11.34
CA LEU A 95 22.46 -20.55 -12.23
C LEU A 95 23.60 -19.58 -11.93
N PHE A 96 24.42 -19.81 -10.90
CA PHE A 96 25.47 -18.86 -10.51
C PHE A 96 26.49 -18.66 -11.62
N LYS A 97 26.93 -19.76 -12.25
CA LYS A 97 27.81 -19.69 -13.43
C LYS A 97 27.19 -18.91 -14.58
N TYR A 98 25.87 -19.00 -14.75
CA TYR A 98 25.18 -18.25 -15.78
C TYR A 98 25.17 -16.74 -15.47
N LEU A 99 24.98 -16.35 -14.21
CA LEU A 99 25.11 -14.95 -13.75
C LEU A 99 26.53 -14.42 -13.97
N ASP A 100 27.54 -15.20 -13.60
CA ASP A 100 28.95 -14.77 -13.65
C ASP A 100 29.46 -14.55 -15.08
N THR A 101 28.91 -15.26 -16.06
CA THR A 101 29.23 -15.06 -17.49
C THR A 101 28.65 -13.78 -18.11
N LYS A 102 27.82 -13.01 -17.38
CA LYS A 102 27.23 -11.78 -17.92
C LYS A 102 28.27 -10.65 -17.94
N SER A 103 28.43 -10.02 -19.10
CA SER A 103 29.39 -8.93 -19.31
C SER A 103 29.01 -7.65 -18.55
N THR A 104 27.71 -7.38 -18.41
CA THR A 104 27.21 -6.17 -17.75
C THR A 104 26.96 -6.43 -16.27
N ARG A 105 27.70 -5.72 -15.41
CA ARG A 105 27.52 -5.72 -13.95
C ARG A 105 26.72 -4.50 -13.53
N ASP A 106 25.44 -4.51 -13.86
CA ASP A 106 24.50 -3.46 -13.49
C ASP A 106 23.96 -3.65 -12.06
N TYR A 107 23.03 -2.78 -11.65
CA TYR A 107 22.39 -2.86 -10.33
C TYR A 107 21.69 -4.21 -10.08
N ILE A 108 21.10 -4.83 -11.10
CA ILE A 108 20.39 -6.12 -10.97
C ILE A 108 21.38 -7.27 -10.76
N TYR A 109 22.57 -7.19 -11.37
CA TYR A 109 23.66 -8.12 -11.08
C TYR A 109 24.04 -8.07 -9.59
N TYR A 110 24.24 -6.88 -9.02
CA TYR A 110 24.58 -6.76 -7.60
C TYR A 110 23.43 -7.19 -6.69
N LEU A 111 22.18 -6.87 -7.03
CA LEU A 111 21.02 -7.41 -6.32
C LEU A 111 20.98 -8.94 -6.35
N SER A 112 21.37 -9.57 -7.46
CA SER A 112 21.48 -11.03 -7.53
C SER A 112 22.55 -11.56 -6.59
N LEU A 113 23.72 -10.90 -6.51
CA LEU A 113 24.77 -11.26 -5.56
C LEU A 113 24.35 -11.03 -4.10
N LYS A 114 23.55 -10.00 -3.82
CA LYS A 114 22.93 -9.80 -2.51
C LYS A 114 22.13 -11.02 -2.09
N GLU A 115 21.26 -11.52 -2.97
CA GLU A 115 20.47 -12.72 -2.66
C GLU A 115 21.36 -13.96 -2.49
N VAL A 116 22.40 -14.14 -3.32
CA VAL A 116 23.39 -15.23 -3.14
C VAL A 116 24.01 -15.18 -1.74
N PHE A 117 24.40 -13.99 -1.28
CA PHE A 117 24.98 -13.77 0.04
C PHE A 117 23.97 -14.07 1.16
N LEU A 118 22.77 -13.47 1.12
CA LEU A 118 21.74 -13.59 2.16
C LEU A 118 21.21 -15.03 2.29
N HIS A 119 21.20 -15.81 1.21
CA HIS A 119 20.86 -17.25 1.23
C HIS A 119 22.03 -18.15 1.65
N GLY A 120 23.13 -17.60 2.16
CA GLY A 120 24.26 -18.36 2.71
C GLY A 120 25.18 -18.97 1.65
N HIS A 121 25.15 -18.47 0.42
CA HIS A 121 25.99 -18.92 -0.70
C HIS A 121 27.12 -17.94 -1.03
N TYR A 122 27.52 -17.09 -0.09
CA TYR A 122 28.57 -16.07 -0.26
C TYR A 122 29.90 -16.61 -0.80
N MET A 123 30.23 -17.88 -0.51
CA MET A 123 31.43 -18.55 -1.04
C MET A 123 31.47 -18.60 -2.57
N LEU A 124 30.31 -18.55 -3.25
CA LEU A 124 30.24 -18.49 -4.70
C LEU A 124 30.81 -17.18 -5.26
N MET A 125 30.82 -16.09 -4.48
CA MET A 125 31.23 -14.77 -4.95
C MET A 125 32.74 -14.61 -5.11
N GLU A 126 33.55 -15.53 -4.55
CA GLU A 126 35.02 -15.50 -4.59
C GLU A 126 35.64 -14.16 -4.10
N LYS A 127 34.91 -13.42 -3.24
CA LYS A 127 35.34 -12.13 -2.68
C LYS A 127 36.03 -12.24 -1.32
N GLY A 128 36.46 -13.45 -0.95
CA GLY A 128 37.12 -13.74 0.31
C GLY A 128 36.13 -14.12 1.42
N ASN A 129 36.30 -13.58 2.62
CA ASN A 129 35.46 -13.95 3.77
C ASN A 129 34.10 -13.23 3.77
N MET A 130 33.21 -13.60 4.69
CA MET A 130 31.86 -13.01 4.80
C MET A 130 31.88 -11.48 4.98
N HIS A 131 32.85 -10.96 5.73
CA HIS A 131 32.98 -9.52 5.97
C HIS A 131 33.42 -8.77 4.70
N GLU A 132 34.28 -9.35 3.89
CA GLU A 132 34.69 -8.75 2.61
C GLU A 132 33.54 -8.77 1.59
N CYS A 133 32.73 -9.83 1.60
CA CYS A 133 31.56 -9.93 0.73
C CYS A 133 30.50 -8.86 1.06
N ILE A 134 30.18 -8.64 2.34
CA ILE A 134 29.16 -7.66 2.73
C ILE A 134 29.61 -6.23 2.45
N GLU A 135 30.87 -5.90 2.70
CA GLU A 135 31.46 -4.59 2.38
C GLU A 135 31.41 -4.34 0.87
N TYR A 136 31.81 -5.33 0.06
CA TYR A 136 31.72 -5.24 -1.40
C TYR A 136 30.30 -5.00 -1.89
N LEU A 137 29.30 -5.67 -1.32
CA LEU A 137 27.90 -5.47 -1.71
C LEU A 137 27.38 -4.10 -1.30
N LEU A 138 27.71 -3.63 -0.09
CA LEU A 138 27.30 -2.31 0.39
C LEU A 138 27.92 -1.18 -0.42
N ASP A 139 29.16 -1.34 -0.89
CA ASP A 139 29.81 -0.36 -1.77
C ASP A 139 29.11 -0.21 -3.13
N ASN A 140 28.28 -1.19 -3.54
CA ASN A 140 27.60 -1.20 -4.84
C ASN A 140 26.06 -1.05 -4.76
N LEU A 141 25.44 -1.33 -3.61
CA LEU A 141 23.99 -1.32 -3.45
C LEU A 141 23.46 -0.37 -2.38
N ASP A 142 24.22 -0.16 -1.29
CA ASP A 142 23.75 0.52 -0.08
C ASP A 142 22.35 0.06 0.37
N ASP A 143 22.13 -1.26 0.46
CA ASP A 143 20.81 -1.87 0.70
C ASP A 143 20.59 -2.25 2.19
N TRP A 144 19.41 -1.94 2.74
CA TRP A 144 19.06 -2.16 4.15
C TRP A 144 19.16 -3.64 4.58
N ASP A 145 18.85 -4.60 3.71
CA ASP A 145 18.88 -6.02 4.08
C ASP A 145 20.30 -6.47 4.47
N LEU A 146 21.33 -5.85 3.86
CA LEU A 146 22.73 -6.11 4.19
C LEU A 146 23.10 -5.48 5.54
N TYR A 147 22.65 -4.26 5.82
CA TYR A 147 22.84 -3.65 7.14
C TYR A 147 22.16 -4.46 8.24
N LYS A 148 20.93 -4.94 7.99
CA LYS A 148 20.20 -5.82 8.91
C LYS A 148 20.98 -7.12 9.16
N TYR A 149 21.48 -7.75 8.09
CA TYR A 149 22.34 -8.93 8.23
C TYR A 149 23.58 -8.65 9.10
N ALA A 150 24.22 -7.49 8.91
CA ALA A 150 25.38 -7.09 9.71
C ALA A 150 25.03 -6.93 11.20
N LEU A 151 23.88 -6.31 11.51
CA LEU A 151 23.35 -6.18 12.88
C LEU A 151 23.14 -7.57 13.51
N ASP A 152 22.40 -8.44 12.81
CA ASP A 152 22.02 -9.77 13.29
C ASP A 152 23.26 -10.67 13.57
N ASN A 153 24.38 -10.39 12.89
CA ASN A 153 25.63 -11.15 13.00
C ASN A 153 26.76 -10.39 13.74
N GLY A 154 26.48 -9.23 14.33
CA GLY A 154 27.47 -8.43 15.06
C GLY A 154 28.66 -7.96 14.22
N ILE A 155 28.47 -7.76 12.91
CA ILE A 155 29.51 -7.32 11.98
C ILE A 155 29.63 -5.80 12.05
N LYS A 156 30.83 -5.30 12.36
CA LYS A 156 31.15 -3.87 12.29
C LYS A 156 31.46 -3.46 10.86
N LEU A 157 30.73 -2.49 10.34
CA LEU A 157 30.87 -2.00 8.97
C LEU A 157 31.72 -0.72 8.89
N LYS A 158 32.34 -0.47 7.73
CA LYS A 158 33.00 0.81 7.44
C LYS A 158 31.98 1.96 7.39
N SER A 159 32.45 3.15 7.74
CA SER A 159 31.67 4.39 7.71
C SER A 159 31.22 4.71 6.28
N ARG A 160 29.94 5.06 6.11
CA ARG A 160 29.33 5.45 4.82
C ARG A 160 28.42 6.65 5.00
N SER A 161 28.39 7.54 4.01
CA SER A 161 27.50 8.70 3.99
C SER A 161 26.15 8.35 3.36
N SER A 162 25.37 7.48 4.01
CA SER A 162 24.04 7.11 3.53
C SER A 162 23.02 7.04 4.66
N ILE A 163 21.74 7.24 4.30
CA ILE A 163 20.64 7.14 5.26
C ILE A 163 20.53 5.73 5.85
N ASN A 164 20.78 4.69 5.04
CA ASN A 164 20.76 3.30 5.51
C ASN A 164 21.89 3.04 6.52
N HIS A 165 23.07 3.62 6.29
CA HIS A 165 24.17 3.55 7.25
C HIS A 165 23.85 4.31 8.55
N GLU A 166 23.22 5.48 8.46
CA GLU A 166 22.80 6.23 9.65
C GLU A 166 21.77 5.44 10.49
N TYR A 167 20.81 4.78 9.84
CA TYR A 167 19.90 3.86 10.52
C TYR A 167 20.64 2.67 11.15
N TYR A 168 21.62 2.08 10.45
CA TYR A 168 22.47 1.03 11.01
C TYR A 168 23.22 1.48 12.26
N LEU A 169 23.84 2.66 12.22
CA LEU A 169 24.55 3.24 13.37
C LEU A 169 23.60 3.52 14.53
N LEU A 170 22.40 4.02 14.25
CA LEU A 170 21.39 4.23 15.28
C LEU A 170 20.98 2.91 15.95
N HIS A 171 20.77 1.84 15.16
CA HIS A 171 20.48 0.50 15.68
C HIS A 171 21.64 -0.09 16.51
N MET A 172 22.89 0.16 16.10
CA MET A 172 24.08 -0.36 16.79
C MET A 172 24.38 0.38 18.10
N LEU A 173 24.20 1.69 18.12
CA LEU A 173 24.71 2.57 19.18
C LEU A 173 23.62 3.13 20.08
N GLY A 174 22.38 3.27 19.59
CA GLY A 174 21.25 3.80 20.37
C GLY A 174 21.44 5.25 20.83
N GLU A 175 22.18 6.06 20.08
CA GLU A 175 22.54 7.43 20.48
C GLU A 175 21.38 8.43 20.31
N GLU A 176 20.97 9.08 21.41
CA GLU A 176 19.91 10.11 21.42
C GLU A 176 20.23 11.27 20.46
N ASP A 177 21.47 11.80 20.48
CA ASP A 177 21.90 12.90 19.60
C ASP A 177 21.77 12.56 18.11
N ARG A 178 22.01 11.28 17.77
CA ARG A 178 21.88 10.81 16.39
C ARG A 178 20.42 10.68 15.99
N ALA A 179 19.58 10.15 16.87
CA ALA A 179 18.13 10.13 16.66
C ALA A 179 17.56 11.54 16.48
N SER A 180 17.97 12.49 17.33
CA SER A 180 17.53 13.88 17.26
C SER A 180 17.82 14.47 15.87
N ARG A 181 19.06 14.40 15.38
CA ARG A 181 19.43 14.91 14.05
C ARG A 181 18.70 14.21 12.91
N LEU A 182 18.48 12.89 13.02
CA LEU A 182 17.78 12.13 11.97
C LEU A 182 16.31 12.52 11.83
N ILE A 183 15.67 12.93 12.93
CA ILE A 183 14.26 13.29 12.97
C ILE A 183 13.98 14.67 12.34
N GLU A 184 14.92 15.63 12.43
CA GLU A 184 14.72 17.04 12.01
C GLU A 184 14.23 17.21 10.56
N SER A 185 14.53 16.26 9.68
CA SER A 185 14.13 16.29 8.27
C SER A 185 12.96 15.36 7.93
N ARG A 186 12.20 14.90 8.93
CA ARG A 186 11.08 13.96 8.75
C ARG A 186 9.73 14.62 9.01
N THR A 187 8.76 14.23 8.18
CA THR A 187 7.37 14.69 8.27
C THR A 187 6.39 13.54 8.52
N CYS A 188 6.88 12.29 8.48
CA CYS A 188 6.10 11.10 8.78
C CYS A 188 6.13 10.83 10.30
N ILE A 189 4.97 10.91 10.96
CA ILE A 189 4.84 10.68 12.41
C ILE A 189 5.36 9.28 12.80
N GLU A 190 5.05 8.25 12.01
CA GLU A 190 5.49 6.87 12.28
C GLU A 190 7.02 6.73 12.16
N GLU A 191 7.63 7.40 11.19
CA GLU A 191 9.10 7.41 11.04
C GLU A 191 9.76 8.13 12.21
N ILE A 192 9.24 9.30 12.60
CA ILE A 192 9.71 10.06 13.77
C ILE A 192 9.65 9.20 15.04
N SER A 193 8.49 8.58 15.29
CA SER A 193 8.24 7.66 16.40
C SER A 193 9.25 6.50 16.42
N ARG A 194 9.49 5.89 15.25
CA ARG A 194 10.45 4.79 15.10
C ARG A 194 11.88 5.23 15.39
N ILE A 195 12.34 6.36 14.84
CA ILE A 195 13.69 6.87 15.09
C ILE A 195 13.88 7.20 16.58
N ALA A 196 12.89 7.85 17.20
CA ALA A 196 12.93 8.18 18.62
C ALA A 196 13.03 6.93 19.50
N GLN A 197 12.24 5.89 19.19
CA GLN A 197 12.31 4.60 19.89
C GLN A 197 13.68 3.93 19.75
N LEU A 198 14.27 3.95 18.54
CA LEU A 198 15.59 3.35 18.29
C LEU A 198 16.71 4.07 19.06
N GLY A 199 16.66 5.40 19.14
CA GLY A 199 17.63 6.18 19.90
C GLY A 199 17.31 6.34 21.38
N SER A 200 16.25 5.69 21.89
CA SER A 200 15.73 5.91 23.25
C SER A 200 15.43 7.38 23.59
N LEU A 201 15.14 8.20 22.56
CA LEU A 201 14.93 9.63 22.68
C LEU A 201 13.59 9.92 23.38
N LYS A 202 13.65 10.55 24.56
CA LYS A 202 12.46 10.87 25.37
C LYS A 202 11.86 12.24 25.08
N SER A 203 12.66 13.16 24.55
CA SER A 203 12.26 14.55 24.28
C SER A 203 13.08 15.12 23.14
N HIS A 204 12.56 16.16 22.48
CA HIS A 204 13.25 16.85 21.40
C HIS A 204 13.17 18.38 21.58
N PRO A 205 14.19 19.16 21.16
CA PRO A 205 14.16 20.62 21.25
C PRO A 205 13.03 21.26 20.42
N ASP A 206 12.74 20.70 19.25
CA ASP A 206 11.59 21.09 18.43
C ASP A 206 10.27 20.68 19.11
N ALA A 207 9.39 21.66 19.34
CA ALA A 207 8.17 21.46 20.12
C ALA A 207 7.13 20.57 19.41
N VAL A 208 7.09 20.58 18.06
CA VAL A 208 6.19 19.74 17.28
C VAL A 208 6.62 18.28 17.39
N ILE A 209 7.91 18.01 17.14
CA ILE A 209 8.52 16.69 17.28
C ILE A 209 8.37 16.18 18.71
N ASN A 210 8.59 17.02 19.71
CA ASN A 210 8.46 16.64 21.11
C ASN A 210 7.03 16.17 21.45
N CYS A 211 6.00 16.88 20.94
CA CYS A 211 4.61 16.44 21.10
C CYS A 211 4.34 15.10 20.41
N ILE A 212 4.92 14.86 19.24
CA ILE A 212 4.80 13.58 18.52
C ILE A 212 5.44 12.44 19.32
N ILE A 213 6.66 12.64 19.83
CA ILE A 213 7.37 11.64 20.64
C ILE A 213 6.57 11.29 21.89
N GLU A 214 6.03 12.29 22.59
CA GLU A 214 5.23 12.06 23.80
C GLU A 214 3.92 11.32 23.49
N LEU A 215 3.21 11.73 22.42
CA LEU A 215 1.97 11.06 21.98
C LEU A 215 2.19 9.57 21.68
N GLU A 216 3.33 9.23 21.07
CA GLU A 216 3.63 7.88 20.61
C GLU A 216 4.28 6.99 21.67
N SER A 217 4.96 7.57 22.66
CA SER A 217 5.66 6.83 23.72
C SER A 217 4.84 6.70 25.00
N VAL A 218 4.14 7.76 25.42
CA VAL A 218 3.34 7.81 26.66
C VAL A 218 1.86 7.64 26.35
N GLY A 219 1.40 8.14 25.20
CA GLY A 219 -0.01 8.17 24.82
C GLY A 219 -0.63 9.55 25.00
N PHE A 220 -1.95 9.61 24.91
CA PHE A 220 -2.71 10.85 25.03
C PHE A 220 -2.81 11.36 26.48
N SER A 221 -2.69 12.68 26.67
CA SER A 221 -3.08 13.39 27.90
C SER A 221 -3.67 14.77 27.56
N SER A 222 -4.53 15.31 28.45
CA SER A 222 -5.08 16.66 28.26
C SER A 222 -4.00 17.75 28.30
N GLU A 223 -2.92 17.54 29.06
CA GLU A 223 -1.77 18.45 29.09
C GLU A 223 -1.05 18.47 27.74
N LEU A 224 -0.79 17.29 27.17
CA LEU A 224 -0.22 17.14 25.84
C LEU A 224 -1.10 17.84 24.79
N LEU A 225 -2.42 17.66 24.85
CA LEU A 225 -3.35 18.30 23.93
C LEU A 225 -3.28 19.84 23.99
N ARG A 226 -3.28 20.43 25.20
CA ARG A 226 -3.17 21.88 25.37
C ARG A 226 -1.85 22.43 24.84
N ARG A 227 -0.74 21.73 25.11
CA ARG A 227 0.58 22.10 24.59
C ARG A 227 0.64 21.97 23.07
N ALA A 228 0.17 20.86 22.51
CA ALA A 228 0.08 20.63 21.07
C ALA A 228 -0.75 21.72 20.37
N TYR A 229 -1.88 22.11 20.96
CA TYR A 229 -2.71 23.20 20.45
C TYR A 229 -1.98 24.54 20.50
N GLY A 230 -1.28 24.84 21.60
CA GLY A 230 -0.43 26.03 21.72
C GLY A 230 0.68 26.08 20.67
N VAL A 231 1.34 24.95 20.40
CA VAL A 231 2.36 24.83 19.35
C VAL A 231 1.75 25.11 17.98
N TYR A 232 0.62 24.48 17.64
CA TYR A 232 -0.10 24.71 16.38
C TYR A 232 -0.54 26.18 16.20
N MET A 233 -0.98 26.83 17.29
CA MET A 233 -1.40 28.23 17.21
C MET A 233 -0.23 29.19 16.95
N ASN A 234 0.97 28.84 17.41
CA ASN A 234 2.19 29.62 17.20
C ASN A 234 2.81 29.38 15.81
N GLU A 235 2.81 28.13 15.34
CA GLU A 235 3.39 27.73 14.06
C GLU A 235 2.44 26.77 13.34
N LYS A 236 1.96 27.18 12.15
CA LYS A 236 1.04 26.39 11.32
C LYS A 236 1.78 25.75 10.15
N SER A 237 2.78 24.94 10.45
CA SER A 237 3.45 24.11 9.45
C SER A 237 2.67 22.82 9.17
N PHE A 238 2.95 22.17 8.04
CA PHE A 238 2.34 20.87 7.68
C PHE A 238 2.45 19.83 8.80
N LEU A 239 3.62 19.73 9.44
CA LEU A 239 3.85 18.78 10.53
C LEU A 239 3.08 19.18 11.81
N SER A 240 3.02 20.48 12.14
CA SER A 240 2.23 20.96 13.29
C SER A 240 0.74 20.63 13.15
N VAL A 241 0.19 20.77 11.93
CA VAL A 241 -1.21 20.45 11.61
C VAL A 241 -1.45 18.94 11.78
N LYS A 242 -0.58 18.09 11.23
CA LYS A 242 -0.68 16.64 11.43
C LYS A 242 -0.59 16.26 12.91
N MET A 243 0.32 16.87 13.64
CA MET A 243 0.55 16.61 15.07
C MET A 243 -0.69 16.96 15.91
N ILE A 244 -1.28 18.15 15.72
CA ILE A 244 -2.49 18.52 16.48
C ILE A 244 -3.68 17.63 16.09
N VAL A 245 -3.84 17.30 14.80
CA VAL A 245 -4.90 16.39 14.37
C VAL A 245 -4.70 14.99 14.95
N ALA A 246 -3.46 14.47 15.01
CA ALA A 246 -3.17 13.20 15.68
C ALA A 246 -3.56 13.22 17.17
N CYS A 247 -3.24 14.30 17.89
CA CYS A 247 -3.61 14.45 19.30
C CYS A 247 -5.14 14.51 19.50
N LEU A 248 -5.85 15.25 18.65
CA LEU A 248 -7.31 15.38 18.71
C LEU A 248 -8.02 14.06 18.42
N VAL A 249 -7.54 13.33 17.41
CA VAL A 249 -8.07 12.00 17.06
C VAL A 249 -7.76 10.99 18.18
N ALA A 250 -6.57 11.03 18.76
CA ALA A 250 -6.21 10.15 19.88
C ALA A 250 -7.12 10.33 21.11
N PHE A 251 -7.75 11.49 21.30
CA PHE A 251 -8.65 11.75 22.42
C PHE A 251 -10.00 11.03 22.32
N LYS A 252 -10.45 10.69 21.10
CA LYS A 252 -11.69 9.93 20.84
C LYS A 252 -12.98 10.57 21.38
N LYS A 253 -12.98 11.88 21.65
CA LYS A 253 -14.19 12.65 22.01
C LYS A 253 -14.80 13.33 20.79
N ALA A 254 -16.13 13.40 20.74
CA ALA A 254 -16.86 13.90 19.57
C ALA A 254 -16.49 15.34 19.23
N GLU A 255 -16.50 16.26 20.20
CA GLU A 255 -16.16 17.67 20.04
C GLU A 255 -14.71 17.86 19.55
N MET A 256 -13.82 16.93 19.88
CA MET A 256 -12.40 16.98 19.50
C MET A 256 -12.18 16.41 18.10
N LEU A 257 -12.96 15.41 17.72
CA LEU A 257 -12.99 14.91 16.34
C LEU A 257 -13.63 15.93 15.39
N VAL A 258 -14.61 16.72 15.86
CA VAL A 258 -15.15 17.86 15.11
C VAL A 258 -14.08 18.94 14.94
N LEU A 259 -13.30 19.25 15.98
CA LEU A 259 -12.16 20.16 15.85
C LEU A 259 -11.08 19.61 14.91
N ALA A 260 -10.78 18.31 14.94
CA ALA A 260 -9.87 17.66 13.99
C ALA A 260 -10.35 17.78 12.54
N LEU A 261 -11.66 17.59 12.32
CA LEU A 261 -12.29 17.77 11.02
C LEU A 261 -12.22 19.23 10.57
N TYR A 262 -12.46 20.20 11.46
CA TYR A 262 -12.34 21.62 11.16
C TYR A 262 -10.92 22.04 10.78
N ILE A 263 -9.92 21.64 11.57
CA ILE A 263 -8.51 21.95 11.28
C ILE A 263 -8.11 21.34 9.93
N SER A 264 -8.48 20.08 9.67
CA SER A 264 -8.21 19.44 8.38
C SER A 264 -8.96 20.13 7.23
N PHE A 265 -10.22 20.55 7.44
CA PHE A 265 -11.01 21.31 6.47
C PHE A 265 -10.34 22.63 6.10
N LYS A 266 -9.84 23.36 7.10
CA LYS A 266 -9.21 24.67 6.93
C LYS A 266 -7.90 24.60 6.18
N HIS A 267 -7.06 23.62 6.53
CA HIS A 267 -5.68 23.53 6.05
C HIS A 267 -5.47 22.66 4.82
N ARG A 268 -6.49 21.94 4.34
CA ARG A 268 -6.34 21.00 3.21
C ARG A 268 -5.89 21.65 1.90
N ASP A 269 -6.07 22.95 1.75
CA ASP A 269 -5.74 23.69 0.53
C ASP A 269 -4.50 24.62 0.72
N GLU A 270 -3.84 24.59 1.89
CA GLU A 270 -2.81 25.57 2.27
C GLU A 270 -1.34 25.16 1.97
N PHE A 271 -1.02 23.87 1.85
CA PHE A 271 0.35 23.35 1.75
C PHE A 271 0.68 22.71 0.38
N GLU A 272 1.94 22.73 -0.06
CA GLU A 272 2.32 22.04 -1.31
C GLU A 272 2.12 20.50 -1.21
N GLN A 273 2.25 19.93 -0.01
CA GLN A 273 2.00 18.50 0.28
C GLN A 273 0.56 18.21 0.78
N ASN A 274 -0.43 18.94 0.27
CA ASN A 274 -1.85 18.86 0.72
C ASN A 274 -2.50 17.47 0.66
N TYR A 275 -1.95 16.52 -0.11
CA TYR A 275 -2.53 15.17 -0.26
C TYR A 275 -2.83 14.49 1.07
N GLU A 276 -1.89 14.51 2.03
CA GLU A 276 -2.09 13.83 3.31
C GLU A 276 -3.20 14.49 4.14
N ILE A 277 -3.27 15.83 4.15
CA ILE A 277 -4.34 16.55 4.85
C ILE A 277 -5.70 16.28 4.19
N HIS A 278 -5.78 16.21 2.86
CA HIS A 278 -6.99 15.79 2.16
C HIS A 278 -7.40 14.36 2.52
N VAL A 279 -6.45 13.42 2.63
CA VAL A 279 -6.74 12.05 3.04
C VAL A 279 -7.24 12.00 4.49
N ILE A 280 -6.59 12.70 5.42
CA ILE A 280 -7.05 12.82 6.81
C ILE A 280 -8.46 13.39 6.87
N TYR A 281 -8.73 14.48 6.15
CA TYR A 281 -10.05 15.09 6.04
C TYR A 281 -11.10 14.10 5.50
N MET A 282 -10.77 13.35 4.45
CA MET A 282 -11.65 12.33 3.87
C MET A 282 -11.97 11.20 4.86
N PHE A 283 -10.99 10.73 5.63
CA PHE A 283 -11.22 9.71 6.65
C PHE A 283 -12.04 10.23 7.84
N LEU A 284 -11.86 11.49 8.24
CA LEU A 284 -12.74 12.14 9.21
C LEU A 284 -14.16 12.27 8.66
N CYS A 285 -14.33 12.67 7.40
CA CYS A 285 -15.64 12.68 6.74
C CYS A 285 -16.29 11.29 6.74
N ARG A 286 -15.50 10.24 6.44
CA ARG A 286 -15.96 8.85 6.55
C ARG A 286 -16.40 8.52 7.96
N TYR A 287 -15.62 8.90 8.98
CA TYR A 287 -15.92 8.66 10.39
C TYR A 287 -17.26 9.28 10.83
N PHE A 288 -17.61 10.45 10.29
CA PHE A 288 -18.90 11.12 10.49
C PHE A 288 -19.98 10.72 9.46
N CYS A 289 -19.71 9.73 8.60
CA CYS A 289 -20.59 9.30 7.52
C CYS A 289 -20.99 10.40 6.51
N PHE A 290 -20.14 11.42 6.29
CA PHE A 290 -20.33 12.49 5.32
C PHE A 290 -20.05 12.02 3.88
N TYR A 291 -20.88 11.12 3.38
CA TYR A 291 -20.71 10.44 2.09
C TYR A 291 -20.41 11.41 0.93
N THR A 292 -21.16 12.51 0.81
CA THR A 292 -20.93 13.49 -0.26
C THR A 292 -19.55 14.13 -0.17
N CYS A 293 -19.10 14.47 1.03
CA CYS A 293 -17.76 15.05 1.25
C CYS A 293 -16.65 14.03 0.95
N VAL A 294 -16.86 12.75 1.26
CA VAL A 294 -15.94 11.67 0.87
C VAL A 294 -15.81 11.61 -0.64
N ILE A 295 -16.93 11.53 -1.36
CA ILE A 295 -16.94 11.44 -2.83
C ILE A 295 -16.30 12.67 -3.48
N ASP A 296 -16.62 13.87 -3.00
CA ASP A 296 -16.04 15.10 -3.57
C ASP A 296 -14.55 15.20 -3.30
N THR A 297 -14.08 14.78 -2.11
CA THR A 297 -12.65 14.71 -1.82
C THR A 297 -11.94 13.68 -2.70
N MET A 298 -12.54 12.51 -2.95
CA MET A 298 -11.97 11.52 -3.88
C MET A 298 -11.85 12.06 -5.32
N LYS A 299 -12.80 12.87 -5.78
CA LYS A 299 -12.71 13.54 -7.09
C LYS A 299 -11.58 14.57 -7.11
N LEU A 300 -11.45 15.38 -6.06
CA LEU A 300 -10.37 16.37 -5.92
C LEU A 300 -8.99 15.70 -5.93
N LEU A 301 -8.87 14.57 -5.23
CA LEU A 301 -7.67 13.72 -5.22
C LEU A 301 -7.41 13.00 -6.55
N ASN A 302 -8.31 13.13 -7.54
CA ASN A 302 -8.19 12.55 -8.88
C ASN A 302 -7.94 11.02 -8.85
N ILE A 303 -8.65 10.32 -7.95
CA ILE A 303 -8.53 8.87 -7.76
C ILE A 303 -8.98 8.12 -9.04
N LYS A 304 -8.09 7.32 -9.63
CA LYS A 304 -8.32 6.62 -10.91
C LYS A 304 -7.84 5.17 -10.89
N ASN A 305 -8.36 4.37 -11.84
CA ASN A 305 -7.92 3.00 -12.11
C ASN A 305 -7.92 2.14 -10.82
N VAL A 306 -6.84 1.43 -10.52
CA VAL A 306 -6.73 0.57 -9.33
C VAL A 306 -6.88 1.34 -8.00
N GLN A 307 -6.66 2.66 -7.99
CA GLN A 307 -6.91 3.45 -6.79
C GLN A 307 -8.41 3.46 -6.44
N ILE A 308 -9.30 3.43 -7.45
CA ILE A 308 -10.75 3.30 -7.25
C ILE A 308 -11.04 1.99 -6.49
N VAL A 309 -10.40 0.90 -6.90
CA VAL A 309 -10.57 -0.42 -6.25
C VAL A 309 -9.99 -0.44 -4.83
N SER A 310 -8.82 0.18 -4.64
CA SER A 310 -8.08 0.15 -3.37
C SER A 310 -8.67 1.08 -2.31
N MET A 311 -9.37 2.15 -2.73
CA MET A 311 -9.93 3.16 -1.84
C MET A 311 -11.47 3.11 -1.78
N SER A 312 -12.11 2.18 -2.49
CA SER A 312 -13.58 2.08 -2.50
C SER A 312 -14.18 1.77 -1.13
N PHE A 313 -13.42 1.11 -0.24
CA PHE A 313 -13.86 0.86 1.13
C PHE A 313 -14.21 2.15 1.89
N ILE A 314 -13.61 3.29 1.51
CA ILE A 314 -13.83 4.56 2.22
C ILE A 314 -15.29 5.01 2.07
N TRP A 315 -15.87 4.88 0.89
CA TRP A 315 -17.28 5.21 0.64
C TRP A 315 -18.22 4.02 0.86
N SER A 316 -17.79 2.80 0.51
CA SER A 316 -18.65 1.63 0.59
C SER A 316 -18.92 1.17 2.02
N ASP A 317 -17.98 1.38 2.95
CA ASP A 317 -18.20 1.11 4.37
C ASP A 317 -19.38 1.94 4.92
N ILE A 318 -19.55 3.18 4.46
CA ILE A 318 -20.67 4.05 4.84
C ILE A 318 -22.00 3.46 4.32
N LEU A 319 -22.06 3.14 3.02
CA LEU A 319 -23.29 2.65 2.38
C LEU A 319 -23.71 1.27 2.89
N PHE A 320 -22.76 0.35 3.08
CA PHE A 320 -23.05 -0.99 3.58
C PHE A 320 -23.46 -0.99 5.06
N THR A 321 -22.92 -0.08 5.87
CA THR A 321 -23.32 0.04 7.29
C THR A 321 -24.73 0.59 7.45
N ARG A 322 -25.16 1.47 6.53
CA ARG A 322 -26.54 1.97 6.47
C ARG A 322 -27.56 0.93 5.99
N GLN A 323 -27.15 -0.32 5.74
CA GLN A 323 -28.02 -1.42 5.31
C GLN A 323 -28.99 -1.04 4.17
N ILE A 324 -28.55 -0.20 3.22
CA ILE A 324 -29.41 0.29 2.13
C ILE A 324 -29.96 -0.92 1.36
N GLU A 325 -31.19 -1.33 1.69
CA GLU A 325 -31.84 -2.49 1.11
C GLU A 325 -32.26 -2.13 -0.31
N THR A 326 -31.61 -2.73 -1.29
CA THR A 326 -31.85 -2.43 -2.71
C THR A 326 -33.17 -2.97 -3.25
N GLN A 327 -34.12 -3.32 -2.40
CA GLN A 327 -35.46 -3.72 -2.84
C GLN A 327 -36.24 -2.52 -3.41
N ASN A 328 -35.88 -1.28 -3.03
CA ASN A 328 -36.39 -0.05 -3.64
C ASN A 328 -35.27 0.68 -4.43
N ILE A 329 -35.03 0.23 -5.67
CA ILE A 329 -34.06 0.81 -6.64
C ILE A 329 -34.31 2.30 -6.94
N THR A 330 -35.45 2.86 -6.49
CA THR A 330 -35.89 4.23 -6.76
C THR A 330 -35.29 5.28 -5.82
N SER A 331 -34.63 4.90 -4.72
CA SER A 331 -33.97 5.89 -3.85
C SER A 331 -32.68 6.42 -4.51
N TYR A 332 -32.40 7.72 -4.31
CA TYR A 332 -31.19 8.37 -4.84
C TYR A 332 -29.90 7.63 -4.42
N GLU A 333 -29.86 7.12 -3.19
CA GLU A 333 -28.72 6.40 -2.65
C GLU A 333 -28.52 5.02 -3.29
N ALA A 334 -29.60 4.28 -3.58
CA ALA A 334 -29.51 3.01 -4.29
C ALA A 334 -28.99 3.21 -5.73
N VAL A 335 -29.40 4.30 -6.39
CA VAL A 335 -28.88 4.68 -7.72
C VAL A 335 -27.39 5.03 -7.65
N GLU A 336 -26.99 5.87 -6.69
CA GLU A 336 -25.58 6.26 -6.54
C GLU A 336 -24.70 5.08 -6.14
N MET A 337 -25.16 4.19 -5.25
CA MET A 337 -24.43 2.96 -4.89
C MET A 337 -24.19 2.08 -6.12
N ASN A 338 -25.23 1.84 -6.93
CA ASN A 338 -25.10 1.04 -8.16
C ASN A 338 -24.12 1.67 -9.14
N LYS A 339 -24.17 3.00 -9.31
CA LYS A 339 -23.21 3.72 -10.15
C LYS A 339 -21.77 3.49 -9.69
N ARG A 340 -21.50 3.59 -8.39
CA ARG A 340 -20.15 3.36 -7.84
C ARG A 340 -19.68 1.92 -7.95
N ILE A 341 -20.58 0.96 -7.77
CA ILE A 341 -20.28 -0.45 -8.01
C ILE A 341 -19.89 -0.68 -9.47
N CYS A 342 -20.61 -0.08 -10.43
CA CYS A 342 -20.24 -0.13 -11.84
C CYS A 342 -18.85 0.47 -12.09
N GLU A 343 -18.55 1.65 -11.54
CA GLU A 343 -17.23 2.29 -11.67
C GLU A 343 -16.10 1.40 -11.13
N VAL A 344 -16.30 0.70 -10.01
CA VAL A 344 -15.32 -0.26 -9.48
C VAL A 344 -15.14 -1.45 -10.42
N ASN A 345 -16.24 -2.04 -10.90
CA ASN A 345 -16.19 -3.19 -11.81
C ASN A 345 -15.49 -2.84 -13.13
N GLU A 346 -15.82 -1.67 -13.72
CA GLU A 346 -15.16 -1.17 -14.92
C GLU A 346 -13.65 -0.98 -14.71
N ALA A 347 -13.24 -0.39 -13.57
CA ALA A 347 -11.83 -0.22 -13.24
C ALA A 347 -11.08 -1.55 -13.14
N ILE A 348 -11.72 -2.59 -12.60
CA ILE A 348 -11.16 -3.95 -12.54
C ILE A 348 -11.05 -4.56 -13.93
N GLU A 349 -12.12 -4.53 -14.72
CA GLU A 349 -12.14 -5.08 -16.08
C GLU A 349 -11.07 -4.44 -16.97
N CYS A 350 -10.99 -3.10 -16.97
CA CYS A 350 -9.94 -2.37 -17.69
C CYS A 350 -8.54 -2.79 -17.24
N SER A 351 -8.30 -2.87 -15.93
CA SER A 351 -6.99 -3.28 -15.39
C SER A 351 -6.63 -4.72 -15.79
N VAL A 352 -7.60 -5.64 -15.75
CA VAL A 352 -7.40 -7.05 -16.15
C VAL A 352 -7.07 -7.17 -17.65
N ASP A 353 -7.77 -6.42 -18.50
CA ASP A 353 -7.55 -6.43 -19.95
C ASP A 353 -6.18 -5.80 -20.32
N GLU A 354 -5.81 -4.69 -19.68
CA GLU A 354 -4.49 -4.05 -19.87
C GLU A 354 -3.34 -4.97 -19.45
N LEU A 355 -3.49 -5.68 -18.31
CA LEU A 355 -2.51 -6.69 -17.89
C LEU A 355 -2.38 -7.81 -18.91
N GLY A 356 -3.51 -8.31 -19.45
CA GLY A 356 -3.51 -9.33 -20.51
C GLY A 356 -2.73 -8.89 -21.75
N LYS A 357 -2.96 -7.66 -22.23
CA LYS A 357 -2.22 -7.08 -23.36
C LYS A 357 -0.73 -6.92 -23.04
N GLY A 358 -0.39 -6.52 -21.82
CA GLY A 358 0.99 -6.35 -21.35
C GLY A 358 1.77 -7.65 -21.23
N LEU A 359 1.13 -8.75 -20.80
CA LEU A 359 1.78 -10.05 -20.56
C LEU A 359 2.55 -10.56 -21.78
N ARG A 360 1.95 -10.46 -22.97
CA ARG A 360 2.60 -10.88 -24.22
C ARG A 360 3.92 -10.12 -24.44
N TYR A 361 3.90 -8.80 -24.29
CA TYR A 361 5.07 -7.95 -24.46
C TYR A 361 6.16 -8.25 -23.42
N LEU A 362 5.77 -8.47 -22.16
CA LEU A 362 6.71 -8.80 -21.09
C LEU A 362 7.43 -10.13 -21.36
N ILE A 363 6.71 -11.14 -21.86
CA ILE A 363 7.29 -12.44 -22.19
C ILE A 363 8.21 -12.34 -23.41
N THR A 364 7.77 -11.73 -24.51
CA THR A 364 8.58 -11.61 -25.73
C THR A 364 9.83 -10.76 -25.52
N SER A 365 9.75 -9.73 -24.67
CA SER A 365 10.91 -8.91 -24.29
C SER A 365 11.82 -9.56 -23.26
N GLY A 366 11.49 -10.75 -22.75
CA GLY A 366 12.28 -11.47 -21.75
C GLY A 366 12.20 -10.89 -20.34
N ASN A 367 11.26 -9.98 -20.07
CA ASN A 367 10.97 -9.42 -18.76
C ASN A 367 10.07 -10.38 -17.96
N LEU A 368 10.53 -11.63 -17.82
CA LEU A 368 9.74 -12.72 -17.23
C LEU A 368 9.31 -12.48 -15.79
N PRO A 369 10.12 -11.86 -14.89
CA PRO A 369 9.66 -11.54 -13.54
C PRO A 369 8.39 -10.71 -13.54
N HIS A 370 8.34 -9.65 -14.36
CA HIS A 370 7.16 -8.79 -14.46
C HIS A 370 5.96 -9.51 -15.07
N ALA A 371 6.16 -10.51 -15.94
CA ALA A 371 5.06 -11.34 -16.43
C ALA A 371 4.47 -12.23 -15.33
N ILE A 372 5.32 -12.75 -14.43
CA ILE A 372 4.88 -13.50 -13.25
C ILE A 372 4.14 -12.56 -12.28
N ASP A 373 4.74 -11.41 -11.96
CA ASP A 373 4.13 -10.40 -11.08
C ASP A 373 2.76 -9.94 -11.62
N ALA A 374 2.65 -9.67 -12.93
CA ALA A 374 1.39 -9.29 -13.57
C ALA A 374 0.32 -10.38 -13.47
N THR A 375 0.72 -11.65 -13.57
CA THR A 375 -0.20 -12.80 -13.42
C THR A 375 -0.70 -12.92 -11.98
N GLU A 376 0.22 -12.79 -11.00
CA GLU A 376 -0.12 -12.81 -9.58
C GLU A 376 -1.03 -11.62 -9.22
N TYR A 377 -0.71 -10.43 -9.71
CA TYR A 377 -1.49 -9.21 -9.49
C TYR A 377 -2.88 -9.30 -10.11
N ARG A 378 -3.01 -9.80 -11.35
CA ARG A 378 -4.31 -10.06 -12.00
C ARG A 378 -5.18 -10.98 -11.15
N ARG A 379 -4.61 -12.07 -10.62
CA ARG A 379 -5.34 -13.00 -9.74
C ARG A 379 -5.77 -12.32 -8.44
N SER A 380 -4.88 -11.52 -7.84
CA SER A 380 -5.18 -10.75 -6.64
C SER A 380 -6.32 -9.76 -6.87
N LEU A 381 -6.34 -9.07 -8.01
CA LEU A 381 -7.37 -8.09 -8.34
C LEU A 381 -8.75 -8.73 -8.50
N ILE A 382 -8.84 -9.84 -9.22
CA ILE A 382 -10.10 -10.58 -9.45
C ILE A 382 -10.66 -11.17 -8.14
N ASN A 383 -9.78 -11.61 -7.24
CA ASN A 383 -10.18 -12.28 -6.00
C ASN A 383 -10.11 -11.38 -4.76
N CYS A 384 -9.96 -10.07 -4.93
CA CYS A 384 -9.82 -9.17 -3.78
C CYS A 384 -11.13 -9.03 -2.98
N ALA A 385 -10.99 -8.66 -1.71
CA ALA A 385 -12.13 -8.46 -0.82
C ALA A 385 -13.13 -7.42 -1.39
N THR A 386 -12.62 -6.36 -2.03
CA THR A 386 -13.45 -5.33 -2.68
C THR A 386 -14.42 -5.92 -3.70
N VAL A 387 -13.95 -6.80 -4.60
CA VAL A 387 -14.83 -7.45 -5.61
C VAL A 387 -15.96 -8.22 -4.94
N ARG A 388 -15.61 -8.99 -3.90
CA ARG A 388 -16.59 -9.75 -3.13
C ARG A 388 -17.61 -8.84 -2.45
N GLU A 389 -17.15 -7.75 -1.83
CA GLU A 389 -18.01 -6.76 -1.18
C GLU A 389 -18.97 -6.07 -2.16
N MET A 390 -18.49 -5.67 -3.34
CA MET A 390 -19.35 -5.06 -4.38
C MET A 390 -20.40 -6.04 -4.91
N ARG A 391 -20.03 -7.32 -5.07
CA ARG A 391 -20.96 -8.38 -5.52
C ARG A 391 -21.99 -8.74 -4.45
N GLU A 392 -21.54 -8.92 -3.21
CA GLU A 392 -22.37 -9.35 -2.09
C GLU A 392 -23.10 -8.20 -1.38
N ARG A 393 -22.74 -6.95 -1.69
CA ARG A 393 -23.29 -5.71 -1.12
C ARG A 393 -23.22 -5.66 0.41
N LYS A 394 -22.13 -6.16 0.96
CA LYS A 394 -21.87 -6.21 2.40
C LYS A 394 -20.37 -6.23 2.67
N ILE A 395 -20.01 -5.86 3.90
CA ILE A 395 -18.63 -5.98 4.38
C ILE A 395 -18.20 -7.44 4.38
N ALA A 396 -17.08 -7.73 3.74
CA ALA A 396 -16.52 -9.07 3.63
C ALA A 396 -15.01 -9.11 3.95
N ALA A 397 -14.37 -7.96 4.18
CA ALA A 397 -12.98 -7.92 4.60
C ALA A 397 -12.78 -8.56 5.98
N SER A 398 -11.62 -9.22 6.12
CA SER A 398 -11.09 -9.74 7.38
C SER A 398 -9.95 -8.87 7.93
N GLU A 399 -9.26 -8.12 7.05
CA GLU A 399 -8.14 -7.25 7.43
C GLU A 399 -8.58 -5.78 7.51
N ALA A 400 -8.37 -5.17 8.68
CA ALA A 400 -8.68 -3.76 8.91
C ALA A 400 -7.55 -2.82 8.44
N SER A 401 -6.32 -3.34 8.39
CA SER A 401 -5.13 -2.53 8.08
C SER A 401 -5.05 -2.18 6.59
N ASN A 402 -4.58 -0.98 6.30
CA ASN A 402 -4.32 -0.50 4.95
C ASN A 402 -3.15 0.50 4.96
N ALA A 403 -2.80 1.03 3.79
CA ALA A 403 -1.66 1.93 3.60
C ALA A 403 -1.73 3.24 4.40
N PHE A 404 -2.93 3.66 4.85
CA PHE A 404 -3.12 4.94 5.56
C PHE A 404 -3.04 4.81 7.09
N CYS A 405 -3.03 3.58 7.62
CA CYS A 405 -3.08 3.32 9.07
C CYS A 405 -1.96 3.97 9.90
N GLY A 406 -0.80 4.27 9.29
CA GLY A 406 0.34 4.91 9.94
C GLY A 406 0.36 6.44 9.89
N MET A 407 -0.56 7.08 9.15
CA MET A 407 -0.46 8.49 8.77
C MET A 407 -0.41 9.47 9.97
N LEU A 408 -1.15 9.16 11.04
CA LEU A 408 -1.22 9.94 12.28
C LEU A 408 -0.65 9.21 13.50
N GLY A 409 0.13 8.14 13.28
CA GLY A 409 0.70 7.34 14.37
C GLY A 409 -0.27 6.32 14.98
N LYS A 410 0.20 5.59 15.99
CA LYS A 410 -0.47 4.40 16.54
C LYS A 410 -1.78 4.75 17.23
N SER A 411 -1.81 5.85 17.97
CA SER A 411 -2.97 6.28 18.78
C SER A 411 -4.18 6.70 17.94
N ALA A 412 -3.94 7.18 16.71
CA ALA A 412 -4.97 7.63 15.76
C ALA A 412 -5.28 6.60 14.66
N ARG A 413 -4.63 5.43 14.67
CA ARG A 413 -4.76 4.38 13.64
C ARG A 413 -6.20 3.98 13.32
N TYR A 414 -7.04 3.92 14.34
CA TYR A 414 -8.44 3.47 14.24
C TYR A 414 -9.27 4.27 13.23
N LEU A 415 -8.94 5.55 13.02
CA LEU A 415 -9.61 6.43 12.08
C LEU A 415 -9.51 5.90 10.63
N PHE A 416 -8.37 5.30 10.30
CA PHE A 416 -8.05 4.82 8.96
C PHE A 416 -8.43 3.38 8.72
N GLU A 417 -8.78 2.62 9.75
CA GLU A 417 -9.08 1.19 9.63
C GLU A 417 -10.27 0.96 8.69
N LYS A 418 -10.15 -0.08 7.85
CA LYS A 418 -11.26 -0.61 7.07
C LYS A 418 -12.20 -1.40 7.98
N MET A 419 -13.51 -1.35 7.71
CA MET A 419 -14.44 -2.21 8.43
C MET A 419 -14.24 -3.68 8.09
N THR A 420 -14.36 -4.54 9.10
CA THR A 420 -14.25 -6.00 8.93
C THR A 420 -15.49 -6.69 9.46
N THR A 421 -15.70 -7.93 9.03
CA THR A 421 -16.82 -8.78 9.49
C THR A 421 -16.88 -8.97 11.01
N GLU A 422 -15.73 -8.92 11.70
CA GLU A 422 -15.63 -9.01 13.17
C GLU A 422 -15.88 -7.68 13.88
N LYS A 423 -15.65 -6.55 13.20
CA LYS A 423 -15.82 -5.18 13.72
C LYS A 423 -17.03 -4.47 13.10
N ILE A 424 -18.09 -5.20 12.75
CA ILE A 424 -19.38 -4.59 12.40
C ILE A 424 -20.07 -4.23 13.73
N PRO A 425 -20.24 -2.94 14.07
CA PRO A 425 -20.65 -2.58 15.42
C PRO A 425 -22.07 -3.06 15.71
N THR A 426 -22.26 -3.75 16.83
CA THR A 426 -23.60 -4.04 17.39
C THR A 426 -24.04 -3.01 18.43
N SER A 427 -23.15 -2.16 18.98
CA SER A 427 -23.53 -1.02 19.86
C SER A 427 -22.39 -0.10 20.38
N ALA A 428 -21.17 -0.17 19.85
CA ALA A 428 -20.11 0.82 20.13
C ALA A 428 -19.35 1.07 18.83
N SER A 429 -19.77 2.08 18.08
CA SER A 429 -19.47 2.16 16.65
C SER A 429 -18.13 2.79 16.31
N MET A 430 -17.48 2.18 15.32
CA MET A 430 -16.32 2.68 14.59
C MET A 430 -16.62 3.99 13.82
N PHE A 431 -17.89 4.35 13.71
CA PHE A 431 -18.40 5.66 13.32
C PHE A 431 -19.03 6.32 14.54
N LEU A 432 -18.98 7.64 14.64
CA LEU A 432 -20.00 8.32 15.45
C LEU A 432 -21.31 8.17 14.69
N THR A 433 -22.17 7.27 15.17
CA THR A 433 -23.48 7.05 14.56
C THR A 433 -24.47 8.07 15.08
N ASP A 434 -25.60 8.25 14.39
CA ASP A 434 -26.64 9.22 14.73
C ASP A 434 -27.18 9.09 16.18
N LYS A 435 -26.94 7.96 16.85
CA LYS A 435 -27.28 7.72 18.27
C LYS A 435 -26.28 8.31 19.26
N ASP A 436 -25.03 8.50 18.85
CA ASP A 436 -23.94 9.00 19.70
C ASP A 436 -23.89 10.54 19.74
N VAL A 437 -24.60 11.22 18.83
CA VAL A 437 -24.40 12.66 18.54
C VAL A 437 -25.66 13.54 18.72
N TYR A 438 -26.88 13.02 18.96
CA TYR A 438 -28.08 13.88 18.78
C TYR A 438 -29.17 14.00 19.86
N THR A 439 -29.34 15.25 20.34
CA THR A 439 -30.46 16.15 19.96
C THR A 439 -29.93 17.45 19.29
N PRO A 440 -30.69 18.19 18.47
CA PRO A 440 -30.24 19.45 17.81
C PRO A 440 -29.70 20.51 18.76
N GLU A 441 -30.12 20.48 20.03
CA GLU A 441 -29.63 21.32 21.12
C GLU A 441 -28.17 21.00 21.51
N CYS A 442 -27.67 19.80 21.21
CA CYS A 442 -26.29 19.37 21.49
C CYS A 442 -25.29 19.73 20.38
N LEU A 443 -25.72 20.15 19.19
CA LEU A 443 -24.79 20.47 18.08
C LEU A 443 -23.88 21.66 18.39
N GLU A 444 -24.41 22.70 19.03
CA GLU A 444 -23.62 23.86 19.41
C GLU A 444 -22.53 23.48 20.42
N SER A 445 -22.80 22.51 21.29
CA SER A 445 -21.81 21.98 22.24
C SER A 445 -20.67 21.19 21.58
N LEU A 446 -20.79 20.79 20.31
CA LEU A 446 -19.69 20.15 19.56
C LEU A 446 -18.73 21.18 18.97
N PHE A 447 -19.17 22.42 18.76
CA PHE A 447 -18.33 23.51 18.28
C PHE A 447 -17.62 24.23 19.42
N GLU A 448 -18.06 24.02 20.66
CA GLU A 448 -17.42 24.50 21.88
C GLU A 448 -16.65 23.36 22.55
N ASN A 449 -15.34 23.51 22.67
CA ASN A 449 -14.49 22.53 23.35
C ASN A 449 -13.51 23.22 24.31
N GLU A 450 -12.74 22.46 25.09
CA GLU A 450 -11.83 23.02 26.09
C GLU A 450 -10.66 23.86 25.52
N LEU A 451 -10.43 23.81 24.20
CA LEU A 451 -9.36 24.54 23.53
C LEU A 451 -9.87 25.81 22.85
N CYS A 452 -10.99 25.72 22.13
CA CYS A 452 -11.56 26.85 21.39
C CYS A 452 -13.04 26.65 21.04
N ARG A 453 -13.65 27.73 20.55
CA ARG A 453 -14.94 27.71 19.86
C ARG A 453 -14.73 27.78 18.34
N ILE A 454 -15.46 26.97 17.59
CA ILE A 454 -15.44 26.95 16.12
C ILE A 454 -16.55 27.87 15.61
N ASP A 455 -16.18 29.07 15.16
CA ASP A 455 -17.11 30.09 14.64
C ASP A 455 -17.04 30.26 13.11
N ASP A 456 -16.36 29.35 12.41
CA ASP A 456 -16.24 29.38 10.95
C ASP A 456 -17.59 29.03 10.29
N GLU A 457 -18.26 30.05 9.74
CA GLU A 457 -19.61 29.90 9.18
C GLU A 457 -19.66 28.86 8.05
N ALA A 458 -18.66 28.82 7.18
CA ALA A 458 -18.61 27.88 6.06
C ALA A 458 -18.51 26.43 6.55
N PHE A 459 -17.63 26.17 7.52
CA PHE A 459 -17.52 24.86 8.14
C PHE A 459 -18.79 24.48 8.92
N CYS A 460 -19.31 25.39 9.75
CA CYS A 460 -20.50 25.13 10.56
C CYS A 460 -21.72 24.83 9.70
N MET A 461 -21.93 25.56 8.60
CA MET A 461 -22.98 25.25 7.62
C MET A 461 -22.77 23.89 6.96
N LEU A 462 -21.54 23.59 6.52
CA LEU A 462 -21.22 22.29 5.93
C LEU A 462 -21.55 21.15 6.90
N PHE A 463 -21.03 21.22 8.12
CA PHE A 463 -21.22 20.21 9.16
C PHE A 463 -22.71 19.99 9.47
N LYS A 464 -23.45 21.07 9.74
CA LYS A 464 -24.90 21.01 10.00
C LYS A 464 -25.66 20.41 8.82
N SER A 465 -25.31 20.76 7.58
CA SER A 465 -25.98 20.23 6.38
C SER A 465 -25.71 18.74 6.17
N CYS A 466 -24.49 18.27 6.41
CA CYS A 466 -24.10 16.87 6.26
C CYS A 466 -24.71 15.98 7.34
N MET A 467 -24.75 16.47 8.59
CA MET A 467 -25.42 15.74 9.66
C MET A 467 -26.95 15.72 9.47
N ALA A 468 -27.56 16.82 9.03
CA ALA A 468 -29.01 16.87 8.77
C ALA A 468 -29.46 15.88 7.70
N ARG A 469 -28.65 15.68 6.64
CA ARG A 469 -28.90 14.64 5.64
C ARG A 469 -28.83 13.25 6.25
N SER A 470 -27.75 12.95 6.98
CA SER A 470 -27.58 11.67 7.69
C SER A 470 -28.76 11.37 8.64
N LEU A 471 -29.27 12.39 9.34
CA LEU A 471 -30.44 12.28 10.20
C LEU A 471 -31.77 12.05 9.46
N ALA A 472 -31.99 12.73 8.34
CA ALA A 472 -33.20 12.55 7.53
C ALA A 472 -33.30 11.11 7.00
N ASP A 473 -32.15 10.53 6.67
CA ASP A 473 -32.03 9.17 6.14
C ASP A 473 -32.30 8.12 7.24
N SER A 474 -31.81 8.32 8.47
CA SER A 474 -32.06 7.41 9.62
C SER A 474 -33.52 7.31 10.09
N ARG A 475 -34.37 8.29 9.72
CA ARG A 475 -35.79 8.35 10.11
C ARG A 475 -36.73 7.68 9.12
N LEU A 476 -36.26 7.34 7.92
CA LEU A 476 -37.05 6.60 6.93
C LEU A 476 -37.09 5.09 7.21
N GLU A 477 -36.30 4.61 8.16
CA GLU A 477 -36.22 3.20 8.59
C GLU A 477 -37.02 2.89 9.87
N LYS A 478 -37.80 3.84 10.39
CA LYS A 478 -38.80 3.63 11.44
C LYS A 478 -40.19 3.94 10.92
#